data_AF-A0A817HQJ6-F1
#
_entry.id   AF-A0A817HQJ6-F1
#
_cell.length_a   1.000
_cell.length_b   1.000
_cell.length_c   1.000
_cell.angle_alpha   90.00
_cell.angle_beta   90.00
_cell.angle_gamma   90.00
#
_symmetry.space_group_name_H-M   'P 1'
#
loop_
_entity.id
_entity.type
_entity.pdbx_description
1 polymer ?
#
loop_
_entity_poly.entity_id
_entity_poly.type
_entity_poly.pdbx_seq_one_letter_code
_entity_poly.pdbx_strand_id
1 'polypeptide(L)'
;MDHNIIENVSHLKNDDFYNFVNGLVGQQLVDNLCFQSITSTQSLIRNPNVFEIFNMNCSEPDFLTIRERSCFQLDNGKYIVKVGLLNNLNYLLDFLKQQQQNLNVKNDSIEKYPGLSYEFINKHPLLKTLIDWYLLIDEDDRICDDKHRLIKEFINAIIYNLTKPSNHFRYSDNIKDFALSLYILGGKLTYEFVRLNLPGSLPNLTMLHSLISNSNLKISEAEFRFDELQNKLKNLNIQYAFGSEDMTSVIKKIKYDSITNTFVGFPTPLAHGIPIKEY
;
A
#
# COMPACT_ATOMS: atom_id res chain seq x y z
N MET A 1 20.83 -27.46 -26.03
CA MET A 1 19.36 -27.36 -26.02
C MET A 1 19.01 -26.21 -25.11
N ASP A 2 18.31 -25.24 -25.68
CA ASP A 2 18.25 -23.86 -25.22
C ASP A 2 17.65 -23.73 -23.81
N HIS A 3 18.43 -23.16 -22.89
CA HIS A 3 17.98 -22.70 -21.59
C HIS A 3 17.17 -21.39 -21.72
N ASN A 4 16.01 -21.45 -22.37
CA ASN A 4 14.95 -20.49 -22.12
C ASN A 4 14.22 -20.95 -20.87
N ILE A 5 14.76 -20.57 -19.71
CA ILE A 5 14.08 -20.70 -18.42
C ILE A 5 12.81 -19.86 -18.55
N ILE A 6 11.67 -20.54 -18.70
CA ILE A 6 10.34 -19.94 -18.77
C ILE A 6 10.19 -19.01 -17.56
N GLU A 7 10.13 -17.70 -17.79
CA GLU A 7 10.14 -16.70 -16.70
C GLU A 7 8.91 -16.78 -15.77
N ASN A 8 7.91 -17.62 -16.09
CA ASN A 8 6.64 -17.73 -15.38
C ASN A 8 6.22 -19.18 -15.06
N VAL A 9 7.15 -20.06 -14.70
CA VAL A 9 6.84 -21.47 -14.32
C VAL A 9 5.80 -21.56 -13.18
N SER A 10 5.73 -20.57 -12.29
CA SER A 10 4.78 -20.49 -11.16
C SER A 10 3.31 -20.36 -11.57
N HIS A 11 3.04 -19.90 -12.80
CA HIS A 11 1.70 -19.60 -13.32
C HIS A 11 1.23 -20.59 -14.39
N LEU A 12 2.03 -21.60 -14.72
CA LEU A 12 1.66 -22.60 -15.72
C LEU A 12 0.40 -23.37 -15.31
N LYS A 13 -0.49 -23.57 -16.28
CA LYS A 13 -1.76 -24.27 -16.13
C LYS A 13 -2.02 -25.16 -17.35
N ASN A 14 -2.79 -26.22 -17.16
CA ASN A 14 -3.28 -27.13 -18.18
C ASN A 14 -2.15 -27.61 -19.11
N ASP A 15 -2.32 -27.49 -20.42
CA ASP A 15 -1.41 -28.03 -21.43
C ASP A 15 0.01 -27.45 -21.30
N ASP A 16 0.16 -26.17 -20.96
CA ASP A 16 1.47 -25.55 -20.77
C ASP A 16 2.21 -26.15 -19.56
N PHE A 17 1.46 -26.47 -18.51
CA PHE A 17 1.99 -27.17 -17.34
C PHE A 17 2.40 -28.61 -17.70
N TYR A 18 1.56 -29.35 -18.43
CA TYR A 18 1.88 -30.72 -18.83
C TYR A 18 3.06 -30.81 -19.81
N ASN A 19 3.14 -29.90 -20.77
CA ASN A 19 4.26 -29.82 -21.70
C ASN A 19 5.58 -29.52 -20.98
N PHE A 20 5.54 -28.62 -19.99
CA PHE A 20 6.69 -28.32 -19.14
C PHE A 20 7.13 -29.54 -18.31
N VAL A 21 6.19 -30.21 -17.63
CA VAL A 21 6.48 -31.41 -16.85
C VAL A 21 7.02 -32.53 -17.75
N ASN A 22 6.45 -32.73 -18.94
CA ASN A 22 6.94 -33.73 -19.90
C ASN A 22 8.40 -33.45 -20.29
N GLY A 23 8.72 -32.20 -20.58
CA GLY A 23 10.07 -31.78 -20.97
C GLY A 23 11.12 -31.96 -19.87
N LEU A 24 10.73 -31.90 -18.59
CA LEU A 24 11.65 -32.04 -17.46
C LEU A 24 11.78 -33.46 -16.92
N VAL A 25 10.67 -34.17 -16.80
CA VAL A 25 10.60 -35.43 -16.02
C VAL A 25 9.88 -36.56 -16.75
N GLY A 26 9.39 -36.29 -17.96
CA GLY A 26 8.86 -37.27 -18.89
C GLY A 26 7.36 -37.56 -18.76
N GLN A 27 6.83 -38.20 -19.81
CA GLN A 27 5.41 -38.46 -20.01
C GLN A 27 4.78 -39.30 -18.88
N GLN A 28 5.54 -40.22 -18.28
CA GLN A 28 5.03 -41.07 -17.20
C GLN A 28 4.57 -40.27 -15.99
N LEU A 29 5.22 -39.15 -15.66
CA LEU A 29 4.76 -38.30 -14.57
C LEU A 29 3.55 -37.46 -15.00
N VAL A 30 3.50 -37.00 -16.26
CA VAL A 30 2.35 -36.28 -16.81
C VAL A 30 1.09 -37.12 -16.72
N ASP A 31 1.14 -38.38 -17.13
CA ASP A 31 -0.01 -39.29 -17.08
C ASP A 31 -0.56 -39.43 -15.64
N ASN A 32 0.35 -39.50 -14.65
CA ASN A 32 0.00 -39.54 -13.23
C ASN A 32 -0.69 -38.26 -12.73
N LEU A 33 -0.20 -37.09 -13.16
CA LEU A 33 -0.76 -35.79 -12.79
C LEU A 33 -2.11 -35.53 -13.47
N CYS A 34 -2.25 -35.90 -14.74
CA CYS A 34 -3.50 -35.84 -15.49
C CYS A 34 -4.59 -36.69 -14.82
N PHE A 35 -4.26 -37.94 -14.47
CA PHE A 35 -5.21 -38.83 -13.80
C PHE A 35 -5.71 -38.25 -12.46
N GLN A 36 -4.83 -37.58 -11.72
CA GLN A 36 -5.17 -36.92 -10.45
C GLN A 36 -5.77 -35.52 -10.60
N SER A 37 -6.02 -35.06 -11.84
CA SER A 37 -6.49 -33.70 -12.11
C SER A 37 -5.59 -32.60 -11.51
N ILE A 38 -4.29 -32.86 -11.39
CA ILE A 38 -3.29 -31.86 -11.02
C ILE A 38 -2.96 -31.09 -12.29
N THR A 39 -3.57 -29.92 -12.45
CA THR A 39 -3.52 -29.12 -13.69
C THR A 39 -2.65 -27.87 -13.59
N SER A 40 -1.93 -27.65 -12.48
CA SER A 40 -1.10 -26.46 -12.33
C SER A 40 0.08 -26.67 -11.40
N THR A 41 1.10 -25.82 -11.57
CA THR A 41 2.28 -25.75 -10.69
C THR A 41 1.90 -25.59 -9.22
N GLN A 42 0.90 -24.75 -8.92
CA GLN A 42 0.45 -24.51 -7.55
C GLN A 42 -0.26 -25.72 -6.94
N SER A 43 -1.07 -26.42 -7.74
CA SER A 43 -1.76 -27.65 -7.30
C SER A 43 -0.77 -28.75 -6.97
N LEU A 44 0.30 -28.89 -7.76
CA LEU A 44 1.36 -29.87 -7.53
C LEU A 44 2.17 -29.56 -6.25
N ILE A 45 2.57 -28.30 -6.04
CA ILE A 45 3.32 -27.89 -4.84
C ILE A 45 2.51 -28.14 -3.56
N ARG A 46 1.19 -27.90 -3.60
CA ARG A 46 0.29 -28.13 -2.45
C ARG A 46 0.06 -29.61 -2.14
N ASN A 47 0.15 -30.48 -3.15
CA ASN A 47 -0.08 -31.91 -3.03
C ASN A 47 1.15 -32.71 -3.49
N PRO A 48 2.23 -32.79 -2.69
CA PRO A 48 3.47 -33.46 -3.10
C PRO A 48 3.35 -34.99 -3.14
N ASN A 49 2.31 -35.57 -2.51
CA ASN A 49 2.14 -37.01 -2.37
C ASN A 49 1.48 -37.67 -3.59
N VAL A 50 1.96 -37.38 -4.79
CA VAL A 50 1.39 -37.80 -6.09
C VAL A 50 1.24 -39.32 -6.20
N PHE A 51 2.09 -40.11 -5.53
CA PHE A 51 2.07 -41.57 -5.67
C PHE A 51 1.26 -42.32 -4.62
N GLU A 52 0.67 -41.63 -3.63
CA GLU A 52 -0.15 -42.30 -2.60
C GLU A 52 -1.39 -42.99 -3.19
N ILE A 53 -1.87 -42.49 -4.33
CA ILE A 53 -3.02 -43.05 -5.05
C ILE A 53 -2.82 -44.53 -5.44
N PHE A 54 -1.58 -45.01 -5.59
CA PHE A 54 -1.31 -46.40 -5.93
C PHE A 54 -1.59 -47.41 -4.82
N ASN A 55 -1.80 -46.94 -3.58
CA ASN A 55 -2.28 -47.77 -2.48
C ASN A 55 -3.79 -48.01 -2.53
N MET A 56 -4.50 -47.37 -3.45
CA MET A 56 -5.95 -47.55 -3.60
C MET A 56 -6.27 -48.81 -4.41
N ASN A 57 -7.35 -49.47 -4.01
CA ASN A 57 -7.96 -50.56 -4.78
C ASN A 57 -8.86 -49.94 -5.86
N CYS A 58 -8.30 -49.70 -7.05
CA CYS A 58 -9.04 -49.22 -8.20
C CYS A 58 -8.90 -50.20 -9.39
N SER A 59 -10.02 -50.46 -10.07
CA SER A 59 -10.12 -51.37 -11.21
C SER A 59 -10.26 -50.64 -12.55
N GLU A 60 -10.12 -49.31 -12.55
CA GLU A 60 -10.20 -48.49 -13.76
C GLU A 60 -9.04 -48.83 -14.71
N PRO A 61 -9.31 -49.14 -16.00
CA PRO A 61 -8.26 -49.58 -16.93
C PRO A 61 -7.09 -48.60 -17.08
N ASP A 62 -7.38 -47.30 -17.07
CA ASP A 62 -6.37 -46.25 -17.20
C ASP A 62 -5.49 -46.19 -15.94
N PHE A 63 -6.09 -46.32 -14.76
CA PHE A 63 -5.36 -46.40 -13.49
C PHE A 63 -4.43 -47.62 -13.45
N LEU A 64 -4.91 -48.80 -13.88
CA LEU A 64 -4.10 -50.02 -13.91
C LEU A 64 -2.89 -49.86 -14.84
N THR A 65 -3.10 -49.29 -16.01
CA THR A 65 -2.04 -49.01 -16.98
C THR A 65 -0.99 -48.05 -16.43
N ILE A 66 -1.43 -46.96 -15.78
CA ILE A 66 -0.53 -45.98 -15.15
C ILE A 66 0.24 -46.63 -14.00
N ARG A 67 -0.41 -47.46 -13.19
CA ARG A 67 0.19 -48.16 -12.05
C ARG A 67 1.24 -49.18 -12.48
N GLU A 68 0.97 -49.97 -13.51
CA GLU A 68 1.94 -50.91 -14.09
C GLU A 68 3.17 -50.22 -14.68
N ARG A 69 2.97 -49.06 -15.31
CA ARG A 69 4.08 -48.26 -15.84
C ARG A 69 4.89 -47.58 -14.72
N SER A 70 4.26 -47.22 -13.61
CA SER A 70 4.88 -46.42 -12.55
C SER A 70 5.45 -47.24 -11.39
N CYS A 71 4.99 -48.48 -11.20
CA CYS A 71 5.34 -49.32 -10.05
C CYS A 71 5.93 -50.68 -10.45
N PHE A 72 6.62 -51.33 -9.51
CA PHE A 72 6.87 -52.76 -9.49
C PHE A 72 5.85 -53.44 -8.57
N GLN A 73 5.28 -54.54 -9.03
CA GLN A 73 4.47 -55.42 -8.19
C GLN A 73 5.37 -56.42 -7.49
N LEU A 74 5.24 -56.51 -6.17
CA LEU A 74 5.92 -57.52 -5.35
C LEU A 74 5.09 -58.80 -5.28
N ASP A 75 5.75 -59.91 -4.94
CA ASP A 75 5.12 -61.23 -4.81
C ASP A 75 3.99 -61.27 -3.77
N ASN A 76 4.01 -60.34 -2.81
CA ASN A 76 2.97 -60.19 -1.78
C ASN A 76 1.78 -59.32 -2.22
N GLY A 77 1.73 -58.91 -3.49
CA GLY A 77 0.66 -58.07 -4.06
C GLY A 77 0.79 -56.58 -3.76
N LYS A 78 1.83 -56.12 -3.04
CA LYS A 78 2.10 -54.70 -2.83
C LYS A 78 2.78 -54.08 -4.04
N TYR A 79 2.57 -52.78 -4.23
CA TYR A 79 3.21 -51.99 -5.28
C TYR A 79 4.28 -51.08 -4.70
N ILE A 80 5.43 -50.99 -5.36
CA ILE A 80 6.50 -50.05 -5.04
C ILE A 80 6.72 -49.14 -6.26
N VAL A 81 6.68 -47.83 -6.06
CA VAL A 81 6.95 -46.85 -7.11
C VAL A 81 8.41 -46.98 -7.58
N LYS A 82 8.63 -46.92 -8.90
CA LYS A 82 9.97 -46.94 -9.46
C LYS A 82 10.79 -45.78 -8.90
N VAL A 83 11.95 -46.08 -8.31
CA VAL A 83 12.80 -45.09 -7.64
C VAL A 83 13.18 -43.91 -8.55
N GLY A 84 13.36 -44.17 -9.85
CA GLY A 84 13.62 -43.11 -10.84
C GLY A 84 12.47 -42.09 -10.95
N LEU A 85 11.21 -42.54 -10.89
CA LEU A 85 10.06 -41.64 -10.91
C LEU A 85 9.93 -40.83 -9.63
N LEU A 86 10.26 -41.44 -8.49
CA LEU A 86 10.30 -40.74 -7.21
C LEU A 86 11.36 -39.63 -7.21
N ASN A 87 12.56 -39.93 -7.72
CA ASN A 87 13.64 -38.95 -7.85
C ASN A 87 13.27 -37.82 -8.83
N ASN A 88 12.61 -38.15 -9.94
CA ASN A 88 12.15 -37.16 -10.91
C ASN A 88 11.11 -36.22 -10.28
N LEU A 89 10.12 -36.75 -9.54
CA LEU A 89 9.14 -35.93 -8.85
C LEU A 89 9.80 -35.03 -7.80
N ASN A 90 10.72 -35.57 -6.99
CA ASN A 90 11.44 -34.78 -5.99
C ASN A 90 12.27 -33.66 -6.64
N TYR A 91 12.97 -33.97 -7.74
CA TYR A 91 13.72 -32.98 -8.51
C TYR A 91 12.81 -31.87 -9.06
N LEU A 92 11.65 -32.24 -9.62
CA LEU A 92 10.65 -31.27 -10.09
C LEU A 92 10.15 -30.40 -8.93
N LEU A 93 9.78 -30.99 -7.79
CA LEU A 93 9.29 -30.26 -6.63
C LEU A 93 10.34 -29.31 -6.07
N ASP A 94 11.60 -29.75 -5.98
CA ASP A 94 12.71 -28.93 -5.52
C ASP A 94 12.99 -27.78 -6.48
N PHE A 95 12.98 -28.04 -7.78
CA PHE A 95 13.10 -27.00 -8.81
C PHE A 95 11.97 -25.97 -8.71
N LEU A 96 10.71 -26.42 -8.60
CA LEU A 96 9.54 -25.55 -8.49
C LEU A 96 9.56 -24.72 -7.20
N LYS A 97 9.96 -25.32 -6.07
CA LYS A 97 10.13 -24.61 -4.79
C LYS A 97 11.26 -23.59 -4.87
N GLN A 98 12.39 -23.92 -5.50
CA GLN A 98 13.49 -22.98 -5.72
C GLN A 98 13.06 -21.81 -6.61
N GLN A 99 12.30 -22.06 -7.68
CA GLN A 99 11.78 -20.97 -8.51
C GLN A 99 10.76 -20.11 -7.76
N GLN A 100 9.91 -20.72 -6.92
CA GLN A 100 8.98 -19.96 -6.05
C GLN A 100 9.74 -19.13 -4.99
N GLN A 101 10.81 -19.67 -4.41
CA GLN A 101 11.67 -18.93 -3.50
C GLN A 101 12.44 -17.82 -4.22
N ASN A 102 12.93 -18.05 -5.44
CA ASN A 102 13.60 -17.04 -6.24
C ASN A 102 12.63 -15.95 -6.73
N LEU A 103 11.35 -16.25 -6.94
CA LEU A 103 10.30 -15.26 -7.18
C LEU A 103 9.96 -14.48 -5.91
N ASN A 104 9.89 -15.13 -4.75
CA ASN A 104 9.76 -14.42 -3.47
C ASN A 104 10.98 -13.54 -3.20
N VAL A 105 12.20 -14.01 -3.50
CA VAL A 105 13.45 -13.24 -3.37
C VAL A 105 13.58 -12.15 -4.44
N LYS A 106 13.08 -12.34 -5.66
CA LYS A 106 13.00 -11.29 -6.70
C LYS A 106 11.93 -10.25 -6.39
N ASN A 107 10.83 -10.64 -5.74
CA ASN A 107 9.84 -9.73 -5.19
C ASN A 107 10.34 -9.06 -3.88
N ASP A 108 11.26 -9.70 -3.14
CA ASP A 108 11.97 -9.13 -1.99
C ASP A 108 13.18 -8.24 -2.41
N SER A 109 13.66 -8.33 -3.65
CA SER A 109 14.84 -7.57 -4.14
C SER A 109 14.53 -6.46 -5.13
N ILE A 110 13.26 -6.22 -5.46
CA ILE A 110 12.82 -4.88 -5.88
C ILE A 110 12.53 -4.09 -4.59
N GLU A 111 13.61 -3.73 -3.87
CA GLU A 111 13.55 -2.72 -2.81
C GLU A 111 13.15 -1.38 -3.44
N LYS A 112 11.85 -1.16 -3.65
CA LYS A 112 11.35 0.21 -3.86
C LYS A 112 11.53 1.03 -2.56
N TYR A 113 11.61 0.40 -1.38
CA TYR A 113 11.77 1.10 -0.08
C TYR A 113 12.50 0.27 1.02
N PRO A 114 13.83 0.43 1.20
CA PRO A 114 14.69 -0.43 2.04
C PRO A 114 14.61 -0.18 3.55
N GLY A 115 13.46 0.26 4.09
CA GLY A 115 13.37 0.64 5.51
C GLY A 115 12.07 0.35 6.25
N LEU A 116 11.06 -0.23 5.61
CA LEU A 116 9.85 -0.64 6.31
C LEU A 116 10.00 -2.08 6.81
N SER A 117 10.10 -2.26 8.12
CA SER A 117 9.93 -3.59 8.71
C SER A 117 8.53 -4.10 8.40
N TYR A 118 8.42 -5.25 7.72
CA TYR A 118 7.17 -5.98 7.50
C TYR A 118 6.37 -6.18 8.79
N GLU A 119 7.06 -6.26 9.93
CA GLU A 119 6.47 -6.38 11.26
C GLU A 119 5.64 -5.14 11.65
N PHE A 120 6.08 -3.94 11.25
CA PHE A 120 5.36 -2.69 11.48
C PHE A 120 4.13 -2.56 10.58
N ILE A 121 4.26 -2.86 9.28
CA ILE A 121 3.14 -2.81 8.34
C ILE A 121 2.04 -3.80 8.78
N ASN A 122 2.43 -5.01 9.18
CA ASN A 122 1.49 -6.03 9.65
C ASN A 122 0.79 -5.66 10.97
N LYS A 123 1.38 -4.78 11.79
CA LYS A 123 0.76 -4.26 13.02
C LYS A 123 -0.36 -3.25 12.75
N HIS A 124 -0.42 -2.67 11.54
CA HIS A 124 -1.40 -1.67 11.14
C HIS A 124 -2.23 -2.14 9.94
N PRO A 125 -3.34 -2.88 10.14
CA PRO A 125 -4.09 -3.54 9.05
C PRO A 125 -4.62 -2.60 7.98
N LEU A 126 -5.05 -1.40 8.37
CA LEU A 126 -5.55 -0.37 7.44
C LEU A 126 -4.43 0.20 6.58
N LEU A 127 -3.25 0.41 7.16
CA LEU A 127 -2.06 0.85 6.44
C LEU A 127 -1.62 -0.21 5.42
N LYS A 128 -1.61 -1.48 5.84
CA LYS A 128 -1.31 -2.62 4.96
C LYS A 128 -2.27 -2.67 3.77
N THR A 129 -3.58 -2.62 4.03
CA THR A 129 -4.61 -2.65 2.98
C THR A 129 -4.45 -1.50 1.97
N LEU A 130 -4.07 -0.32 2.45
CA LEU A 130 -3.90 0.87 1.64
C LEU A 130 -2.61 0.83 0.79
N ILE A 131 -1.53 0.27 1.33
CA ILE A 131 -0.29 0.00 0.59
C ILE A 131 -0.50 -1.10 -0.46
N ASP A 132 -1.15 -2.21 -0.07
CA ASP A 132 -1.43 -3.33 -0.97
C ASP A 132 -2.31 -2.89 -2.15
N TRP A 133 -3.36 -2.10 -1.89
CA TRP A 133 -4.20 -1.50 -2.94
C TRP A 133 -3.42 -0.61 -3.89
N TYR A 134 -2.46 0.17 -3.38
CA TYR A 134 -1.64 1.05 -4.19
C TYR A 134 -0.63 0.29 -5.06
N LEU A 135 0.01 -0.75 -4.51
CA LEU A 135 0.93 -1.60 -5.28
C LEU A 135 0.22 -2.29 -6.45
N LEU A 136 -1.02 -2.73 -6.25
CA LEU A 136 -1.85 -3.30 -7.32
C LEU A 136 -2.22 -2.30 -8.42
N ILE A 137 -2.29 -1.01 -8.12
CA ILE A 137 -2.63 0.05 -9.09
C ILE A 137 -1.40 0.54 -9.87
N ASP A 138 -0.20 0.47 -9.28
CA ASP A 138 1.05 0.89 -9.92
C ASP A 138 1.54 -0.13 -10.98
N GLU A 139 1.13 -1.41 -10.89
CA GLU A 139 1.43 -2.44 -11.90
C GLU A 139 0.59 -2.31 -13.18
N ASP A 140 -0.59 -1.71 -13.10
CA ASP A 140 -1.39 -1.34 -14.28
C ASP A 140 -0.95 0.05 -14.77
N ASP A 141 0.12 0.07 -15.57
CA ASP A 141 0.83 1.23 -16.18
C ASP A 141 -0.06 2.18 -17.05
N ARG A 142 -1.40 2.05 -16.97
CA ARG A 142 -2.40 2.78 -17.75
C ARG A 142 -3.11 3.89 -16.96
N ILE A 143 -2.91 4.02 -15.65
CA ILE A 143 -3.58 5.03 -14.83
C ILE A 143 -2.62 6.18 -14.51
N CYS A 144 -2.22 6.90 -15.56
CA CYS A 144 -1.77 8.28 -15.45
C CYS A 144 -3.01 9.17 -15.30
N ASP A 145 -3.59 9.19 -14.10
CA ASP A 145 -4.77 10.03 -13.83
C ASP A 145 -4.45 10.93 -12.64
N ASP A 146 -4.35 12.24 -12.90
CA ASP A 146 -4.14 13.33 -11.92
C ASP A 146 -5.06 13.20 -10.69
N LYS A 147 -6.19 12.51 -10.84
CA LYS A 147 -7.20 12.21 -9.80
C LYS A 147 -6.62 11.59 -8.53
N HIS A 148 -5.54 10.82 -8.61
CA HIS A 148 -4.96 10.14 -7.45
C HIS A 148 -3.67 10.79 -6.95
N ARG A 149 -3.25 11.94 -7.50
CA ARG A 149 -1.94 12.56 -7.19
C ARG A 149 -1.72 12.77 -5.69
N LEU A 150 -2.71 13.33 -4.99
CA LEU A 150 -2.62 13.53 -3.54
C LEU A 150 -2.50 12.20 -2.79
N ILE A 151 -3.26 11.18 -3.20
CA ILE A 151 -3.21 9.86 -2.57
C ILE A 151 -1.84 9.22 -2.80
N LYS A 152 -1.28 9.30 -4.02
CA LYS A 152 0.08 8.82 -4.32
C LYS A 152 1.12 9.51 -3.43
N GLU A 153 1.08 10.84 -3.36
CA GLU A 153 1.99 11.61 -2.49
C GLU A 153 1.83 11.23 -1.01
N PHE A 154 0.59 11.04 -0.56
CA PHE A 154 0.27 10.66 0.81
C PHE A 154 0.84 9.29 1.17
N ILE A 155 0.67 8.31 0.28
CA ILE A 155 1.22 6.95 0.45
C ILE A 155 2.74 6.97 0.43
N ASN A 156 3.34 7.67 -0.53
CA ASN A 156 4.79 7.81 -0.62
C ASN A 156 5.37 8.47 0.63
N ALA A 157 4.70 9.48 1.20
CA ALA A 157 5.14 10.11 2.43
C ALA A 157 5.05 9.17 3.63
N ILE A 158 3.99 8.36 3.73
CA ILE A 158 3.88 7.33 4.76
C ILE A 158 5.05 6.36 4.65
N ILE A 159 5.23 5.77 3.47
CA ILE A 159 6.29 4.80 3.19
C ILE A 159 7.65 5.41 3.55
N TYR A 160 7.96 6.60 3.03
CA TYR A 160 9.21 7.30 3.30
C TYR A 160 9.41 7.58 4.80
N ASN A 161 8.39 8.09 5.49
CA ASN A 161 8.51 8.46 6.89
C ASN A 161 8.67 7.24 7.79
N LEU A 162 7.97 6.14 7.49
CA LEU A 162 8.07 4.90 8.26
C LEU A 162 9.43 4.22 8.16
N THR A 163 10.25 4.54 7.15
CA THR A 163 11.67 4.12 7.11
C THR A 163 12.55 4.88 8.11
N LYS A 164 12.03 5.91 8.77
CA LYS A 164 12.78 6.85 9.62
C LYS A 164 12.24 6.87 11.05
N PRO A 165 13.07 7.27 12.03
CA PRO A 165 12.55 7.60 13.35
C PRO A 165 11.56 8.77 13.29
N SER A 166 10.56 8.77 14.16
CA SER A 166 9.46 9.76 14.22
C SER A 166 9.89 11.22 14.19
N ASN A 167 11.08 11.52 14.69
CA ASN A 167 11.63 12.87 14.77
C ASN A 167 12.13 13.40 13.42
N HIS A 168 12.26 12.54 12.42
CA HIS A 168 12.80 12.86 11.09
C HIS A 168 11.74 12.76 9.99
N PHE A 169 10.47 12.68 10.36
CA PHE A 169 9.38 12.68 9.40
C PHE A 169 9.38 13.98 8.61
N ARG A 170 9.21 13.87 7.29
CA ARG A 170 9.14 14.99 6.35
C ARG A 170 7.86 14.89 5.54
N TYR A 171 7.30 16.04 5.20
CA TYR A 171 6.02 16.14 4.51
C TYR A 171 6.16 17.15 3.36
N SER A 172 5.59 16.82 2.21
CA SER A 172 5.45 17.76 1.09
C SER A 172 4.47 18.89 1.44
N ASP A 173 4.50 19.98 0.69
CA ASP A 173 3.60 21.12 0.95
C ASP A 173 2.13 20.75 0.70
N ASN A 174 1.84 19.91 -0.30
CA ASN A 174 0.49 19.38 -0.53
C ASN A 174 -0.04 18.61 0.70
N ILE A 175 0.80 17.82 1.36
CA ILE A 175 0.40 17.08 2.57
C ILE A 175 0.23 18.03 3.76
N LYS A 176 1.06 19.07 3.88
CA LYS A 176 0.88 20.11 4.90
C LYS A 176 -0.42 20.87 4.70
N ASP A 177 -0.75 21.25 3.46
CA ASP A 177 -1.98 21.96 3.13
C ASP A 177 -3.21 21.09 3.38
N PHE A 178 -3.14 19.80 3.03
CA PHE A 178 -4.16 18.82 3.37
C PHE A 178 -4.30 18.65 4.89
N ALA A 179 -3.20 18.54 5.63
CA ALA A 179 -3.20 18.42 7.08
C ALA A 179 -3.83 19.65 7.76
N LEU A 180 -3.50 20.85 7.29
CA LEU A 180 -4.10 22.11 7.75
C LEU A 180 -5.61 22.13 7.46
N SER A 181 -6.01 21.76 6.25
CA SER A 181 -7.42 21.71 5.85
C SER A 181 -8.21 20.72 6.70
N LEU A 182 -7.66 19.52 6.93
CA LEU A 182 -8.27 18.50 7.77
C LEU A 182 -8.40 18.97 9.22
N TYR A 183 -7.38 19.64 9.76
CA TYR A 183 -7.40 20.17 11.12
C TYR A 183 -8.42 21.30 11.30
N ILE A 184 -8.48 22.23 10.34
CA ILE A 184 -9.37 23.41 10.39
C ILE A 184 -10.83 22.99 10.16
N LEU A 185 -11.10 22.16 9.15
CA LEU A 185 -12.46 21.77 8.78
C LEU A 185 -12.98 20.57 9.58
N GLY A 186 -12.14 19.56 9.79
CA GLY A 186 -12.50 18.34 10.53
C GLY A 186 -12.33 18.47 12.04
N GLY A 187 -11.58 19.46 12.51
CA GLY A 187 -11.29 19.68 13.92
C GLY A 187 -10.19 18.76 14.48
N LYS A 188 -9.73 19.10 15.69
CA LYS A 188 -8.61 18.43 16.37
C LYS A 188 -8.82 16.92 16.54
N LEU A 189 -10.02 16.48 16.90
CA LEU A 189 -10.30 15.06 17.18
C LEU A 189 -10.20 14.22 15.91
N THR A 190 -10.82 14.68 14.82
CA THR A 190 -10.76 14.03 13.51
C THR A 190 -9.32 13.95 13.01
N TYR A 191 -8.58 15.05 13.14
CA TYR A 191 -7.17 15.10 12.77
C TYR A 191 -6.33 14.07 13.53
N GLU A 192 -6.42 14.07 14.87
CA GLU A 192 -5.67 13.13 15.71
C GLU A 192 -6.07 11.68 15.46
N PHE A 193 -7.36 11.42 15.22
CA PHE A 193 -7.84 10.08 14.87
C PHE A 193 -7.13 9.56 13.61
N VAL A 194 -7.10 10.34 12.53
CA VAL A 194 -6.41 9.92 11.30
C VAL A 194 -4.91 9.76 11.53
N ARG A 195 -4.27 10.73 12.21
CA ARG A 195 -2.83 10.72 12.47
C ARG A 195 -2.38 9.50 13.29
N LEU A 196 -3.16 9.09 14.29
CA LEU A 196 -2.82 7.97 15.16
C LEU A 196 -3.07 6.61 14.48
N ASN A 197 -4.09 6.52 13.62
CA ASN A 197 -4.39 5.29 12.88
C ASN A 197 -3.50 5.10 11.64
N LEU A 198 -2.94 6.18 11.10
CA LEU A 198 -2.02 6.16 9.96
C LEU A 198 -0.67 6.81 10.35
N PRO A 199 0.23 6.08 11.03
CA PRO A 199 1.50 6.62 11.47
C PRO A 199 2.38 7.04 10.28
N GLY A 200 3.07 8.18 10.39
CA GLY A 200 3.92 8.74 9.32
C GLY A 200 3.16 9.49 8.22
N SER A 201 1.82 9.51 8.28
CA SER A 201 0.98 10.15 7.26
C SER A 201 0.82 11.66 7.43
N LEU A 202 0.67 12.12 8.67
CA LEU A 202 0.33 13.50 8.99
C LEU A 202 1.30 14.08 10.03
N PRO A 203 1.62 15.39 9.92
CA PRO A 203 2.42 16.11 10.91
C PRO A 203 1.89 15.97 12.34
N ASN A 204 2.77 16.06 13.33
CA ASN A 204 2.33 16.20 14.71
C ASN A 204 1.72 17.60 14.96
N LEU A 205 0.96 17.73 16.06
CA LEU A 205 0.30 19.00 16.41
C LEU A 205 1.29 20.16 16.58
N THR A 206 2.48 19.93 17.12
CA THR A 206 3.50 20.98 17.28
C THR A 206 3.93 21.56 15.93
N MET A 207 4.20 20.69 14.96
CA MET A 207 4.52 21.09 13.59
C MET A 207 3.33 21.78 12.93
N LEU A 208 2.10 21.28 13.13
CA LEU A 208 0.90 21.90 12.58
C LEU A 208 0.66 23.31 13.16
N HIS A 209 0.83 23.49 14.47
CA HIS A 209 0.78 24.81 15.11
C HIS A 209 1.89 25.73 14.60
N SER A 210 3.10 25.20 14.38
CA SER A 210 4.18 25.97 13.76
C SER A 210 3.84 26.39 12.33
N LEU A 211 3.18 25.54 11.54
CA LEU A 211 2.73 25.90 10.19
C LEU A 211 1.68 27.00 10.23
N ILE A 212 0.73 26.92 11.17
CA ILE A 212 -0.28 27.97 11.36
C ILE A 212 0.40 29.27 11.80
N SER A 213 1.30 29.23 12.79
CA SER A 213 1.95 30.43 13.33
C SER A 213 2.90 31.08 12.32
N ASN A 214 3.54 30.28 11.45
CA ASN A 214 4.46 30.74 10.42
C ASN A 214 3.73 31.12 9.13
N SER A 215 2.46 30.76 8.96
CA SER A 215 1.68 31.29 7.87
C SER A 215 1.59 32.81 8.04
N ASN A 216 1.82 33.57 6.96
CA ASN A 216 1.74 35.04 6.96
C ASN A 216 0.32 35.58 7.24
N LEU A 217 -0.56 34.74 7.77
CA LEU A 217 -1.97 34.97 8.07
C LEU A 217 -2.18 35.44 9.53
N LYS A 218 -1.18 36.05 10.17
CA LYS A 218 -1.42 36.77 11.43
C LYS A 218 -2.25 38.02 11.16
N ILE A 219 -3.55 37.90 11.37
CA ILE A 219 -4.48 39.02 11.27
C ILE A 219 -4.14 40.01 12.39
N SER A 220 -3.84 41.25 12.02
CA SER A 220 -3.69 42.38 12.93
C SER A 220 -5.06 42.98 13.23
N GLU A 221 -5.26 43.40 14.49
CA GLU A 221 -6.48 44.09 14.88
C GLU A 221 -6.62 45.40 14.10
N ALA A 222 -7.86 45.72 13.69
CA ALA A 222 -8.20 46.92 12.91
C ALA A 222 -7.46 47.07 11.56
N GLU A 223 -6.87 46.00 11.03
CA GLU A 223 -6.18 46.03 9.74
C GLU A 223 -6.91 45.17 8.70
N PHE A 224 -7.50 45.85 7.72
CA PHE A 224 -8.16 45.19 6.60
C PHE A 224 -7.17 44.97 5.45
N ARG A 225 -6.99 43.70 5.09
CA ARG A 225 -6.12 43.24 4.00
C ARG A 225 -6.82 43.29 2.63
N PHE A 226 -7.23 44.50 2.23
CA PHE A 226 -8.00 44.70 1.01
C PHE A 226 -7.19 44.38 -0.27
N ASP A 227 -5.89 44.62 -0.26
CA ASP A 227 -5.01 44.34 -1.40
C ASP A 227 -4.88 42.82 -1.65
N GLU A 228 -4.68 42.03 -0.59
CA GLU A 228 -4.63 40.58 -0.70
C GLU A 228 -5.99 40.00 -1.09
N LEU A 229 -7.09 40.56 -0.56
CA LEU A 229 -8.44 40.19 -0.96
C LEU A 229 -8.67 40.48 -2.45
N GLN A 230 -8.27 41.65 -2.93
CA GLN A 230 -8.41 42.03 -4.34
C GLN A 230 -7.59 41.10 -5.25
N ASN A 231 -6.34 40.79 -4.87
CA ASN A 231 -5.51 39.85 -5.61
C ASN A 231 -6.13 38.45 -5.66
N LYS A 232 -6.72 38.00 -4.56
CA LYS A 232 -7.42 36.72 -4.51
C LYS A 232 -8.67 36.70 -5.41
N LEU A 233 -9.47 37.77 -5.39
CA LEU A 233 -10.65 37.89 -6.25
C LEU A 233 -10.27 37.92 -7.74
N LYS A 234 -9.21 38.64 -8.11
CA LYS A 234 -8.64 38.63 -9.46
C LYS A 234 -8.21 37.23 -9.89
N ASN A 235 -7.50 36.50 -9.03
CA ASN A 235 -7.06 35.13 -9.31
C ASN A 235 -8.23 34.15 -9.50
N LEU A 236 -9.34 34.38 -8.80
CA LEU A 236 -10.56 33.58 -8.93
C LEU A 236 -11.48 34.07 -10.06
N ASN A 237 -11.07 35.12 -10.80
CA ASN A 237 -11.85 35.77 -11.85
C ASN A 237 -13.23 36.28 -11.35
N ILE A 238 -13.28 36.74 -10.11
CA ILE A 238 -14.48 37.29 -9.46
C ILE A 238 -14.45 38.82 -9.56
N GLN A 239 -15.50 39.38 -10.14
CA GLN A 239 -15.57 40.81 -10.48
C GLN A 239 -16.18 41.68 -9.36
N TYR A 240 -17.06 41.11 -8.53
CA TYR A 240 -17.76 41.81 -7.47
C TYR A 240 -17.74 40.98 -6.18
N ALA A 241 -17.53 41.66 -5.05
CA ALA A 241 -17.67 41.09 -3.71
C ALA A 241 -18.51 42.03 -2.86
N PHE A 242 -19.48 41.48 -2.15
CA PHE A 242 -20.31 42.22 -1.21
C PHE A 242 -19.87 41.87 0.21
N GLY A 243 -19.68 42.87 1.06
CA GLY A 243 -19.41 42.70 2.48
C GLY A 243 -20.52 43.34 3.30
N SER A 244 -21.01 42.62 4.30
CA SER A 244 -21.86 43.17 5.36
C SER A 244 -21.15 42.97 6.68
N GLU A 245 -21.14 43.99 7.53
CA GLU A 245 -20.65 43.88 8.89
C GLU A 245 -21.83 43.60 9.83
N ASP A 246 -21.66 42.64 10.73
CA ASP A 246 -22.52 42.45 11.90
C ASP A 246 -21.61 42.18 13.10
N MET A 247 -21.90 42.81 14.23
CA MET A 247 -21.04 42.75 15.40
C MET A 247 -21.47 41.61 16.33
N THR A 248 -20.63 40.59 16.45
CA THR A 248 -20.81 39.56 17.47
C THR A 248 -20.32 40.08 18.81
N SER A 249 -21.10 39.92 19.88
CA SER A 249 -20.66 40.29 21.24
C SER A 249 -19.41 39.48 21.64
N VAL A 250 -18.28 40.17 21.82
CA VAL A 250 -17.01 39.57 22.26
C VAL A 250 -16.86 39.70 23.77
N ILE A 251 -16.46 38.61 24.45
CA ILE A 251 -16.10 38.66 25.87
C ILE A 251 -14.83 39.48 26.02
N LYS A 252 -14.93 40.63 26.70
CA LYS A 252 -13.81 41.52 27.00
C LYS A 252 -12.82 40.80 27.94
N LYS A 253 -11.78 40.20 27.37
CA LYS A 253 -10.70 39.57 28.12
C LYS A 253 -9.36 40.03 27.57
N ILE A 254 -8.60 40.72 28.41
CA ILE A 254 -7.22 41.08 28.10
C ILE A 254 -6.39 39.80 28.12
N LYS A 255 -5.65 39.54 27.04
CA LYS A 255 -4.70 38.44 26.94
C LYS A 255 -3.34 39.01 26.59
N TYR A 256 -2.30 38.39 27.11
CA TYR A 256 -0.92 38.67 26.71
C TYR A 256 -0.53 37.74 25.56
N ASP A 257 -0.09 38.29 24.43
CA ASP A 257 0.56 37.54 23.36
C ASP A 257 2.08 37.65 23.54
N SER A 258 2.69 36.54 23.93
CA SER A 258 4.14 36.44 24.14
C SER A 258 4.95 36.58 22.85
N ILE A 259 4.35 36.32 21.68
CA ILE A 259 5.08 36.34 20.41
C ILE A 259 5.31 37.78 19.95
N THR A 260 4.30 38.63 20.04
CA THR A 260 4.39 40.06 19.72
C THR A 260 4.81 40.90 20.93
N ASN A 261 4.85 40.31 22.13
CA ASN A 261 5.03 41.00 23.39
C ASN A 261 4.00 42.13 23.59
N THR A 262 2.73 41.85 23.28
CA THR A 262 1.64 42.83 23.37
C THR A 262 0.47 42.31 24.20
N PHE A 263 -0.28 43.23 24.80
CA PHE A 263 -1.59 42.93 25.38
C PHE A 263 -2.67 43.16 24.32
N VAL A 264 -3.52 42.17 24.12
CA VAL A 264 -4.65 42.18 23.17
C VAL A 264 -5.98 42.12 23.91
N GLY A 265 -7.05 42.64 23.30
CA GLY A 265 -8.40 42.62 23.89
C GLY A 265 -8.82 43.95 24.54
N PHE A 266 -8.10 45.04 24.28
CA PHE A 266 -8.62 46.39 24.50
C PHE A 266 -9.59 46.74 23.38
N PRO A 267 -10.72 47.39 23.67
CA PRO A 267 -11.59 47.87 22.61
C PRO A 267 -10.88 48.97 21.82
N THR A 268 -10.73 48.78 20.51
CA THR A 268 -10.26 49.83 19.60
C THR A 268 -11.34 50.91 19.46
N PRO A 269 -10.98 52.21 19.44
CA PRO A 269 -11.95 53.26 19.15
C PRO A 269 -12.53 53.07 17.75
N LEU A 270 -13.79 53.47 17.56
CA LEU A 270 -14.52 53.31 16.31
C LEU A 270 -14.73 54.68 15.64
N ALA A 271 -14.49 54.76 14.33
CA ALA A 271 -14.88 55.88 13.49
C ALA A 271 -15.82 55.39 12.39
N HIS A 272 -17.05 55.95 12.34
CA HIS A 272 -18.10 55.50 11.42
C HIS A 272 -18.41 53.98 11.48
N GLY A 273 -18.31 53.38 12.68
CA GLY A 273 -18.50 51.95 12.90
C GLY A 273 -17.27 51.09 12.63
N ILE A 274 -16.18 51.65 12.11
CA ILE A 274 -14.96 50.92 11.74
C ILE A 274 -13.88 51.11 12.82
N PRO A 275 -13.18 50.06 13.27
CA PRO A 275 -12.03 50.17 14.17
C PRO A 275 -10.93 51.03 13.56
N ILE A 276 -10.45 52.03 14.30
CA ILE A 276 -9.30 52.86 13.92
C ILE A 276 -8.05 52.46 14.71
N LYS A 277 -6.89 52.57 14.06
CA LYS A 277 -5.58 52.15 14.61
C LYS A 277 -5.00 53.14 15.65
N GLU A 278 -5.65 54.28 15.85
CA GLU A 278 -5.20 55.31 16.79
C GLU A 278 -5.46 54.85 18.23
N TYR A 279 -4.39 54.75 19.01
CA TYR A 279 -4.40 54.54 20.46
C TYR A 279 -4.07 55.85 21.18
#